data_AF-A0A0E0EW42-F1
#
_entry.id   AF-A0A0E0EW42-F1
#
_cell.length_a   1.000
_cell.length_b   1.000
_cell.length_c   1.000
_cell.angle_alpha   90.00
_cell.angle_beta   90.00
_cell.angle_gamma   90.00
#
_symmetry.space_group_name_H-M   'P 1'
#
loop_
_entity.id
_entity.type
_entity.pdbx_description
1 polymer ?
#
loop_
_entity_poly.entity_id
_entity_poly.type
_entity_poly.pdbx_seq_one_letter_code
_entity_poly.pdbx_strand_id
1 'polypeptide(L)'
;MAEALGRIGYKEGENLFGAPYDSRYVAAPPGMSAMAFAAFTADLRRLVEHASWKNGGKPVILVTHSKGGLMAAEFLTRSATPWRRRFVVVKHLVMVSTGAGGIVVAMQSLAASAYAPPGSLARAERSYGTVFAALPSPNVFGGAPLVVTRRRNYSAHDIPEFLAAVGFSGEEVAL
;
A
#
# COMPACT_ATOMS: atom_id res chain seq x y z
N MET A 1 -15.30 -8.72 -9.82
CA MET A 1 -15.21 -7.35 -10.38
C MET A 1 -15.15 -7.38 -11.90
N ALA A 2 -14.15 -8.04 -12.52
CA ALA A 2 -14.02 -8.10 -13.98
C ALA A 2 -15.30 -8.60 -14.70
N GLU A 3 -15.89 -9.70 -14.24
CA GLU A 3 -17.15 -10.22 -14.81
C GLU A 3 -18.30 -9.21 -14.75
N ALA A 4 -18.48 -8.53 -13.61
CA ALA A 4 -19.51 -7.52 -13.44
C ALA A 4 -19.30 -6.32 -14.37
N LEU A 5 -18.04 -5.89 -14.53
CA LEU A 5 -17.67 -4.84 -15.50
C LEU A 5 -17.88 -5.32 -16.95
N GLY A 6 -17.64 -6.60 -17.22
CA GLY A 6 -17.89 -7.24 -18.51
C GLY A 6 -19.35 -7.12 -18.94
N ARG A 7 -20.28 -7.36 -18.02
CA ARG A 7 -21.73 -7.22 -18.25
C ARG A 7 -22.18 -5.80 -18.63
N ILE A 8 -21.37 -4.78 -18.32
CA ILE A 8 -21.65 -3.38 -18.67
C ILE A 8 -20.74 -2.85 -19.79
N GLY A 9 -20.04 -3.73 -20.51
CA GLY A 9 -19.29 -3.40 -21.73
C GLY A 9 -17.79 -3.17 -21.56
N TYR A 10 -17.21 -3.45 -20.39
CA TYR A 10 -15.75 -3.50 -20.25
C TYR A 10 -15.18 -4.80 -20.81
N LYS A 11 -13.98 -4.74 -21.37
CA LYS A 11 -13.25 -5.85 -21.97
C LYS A 11 -11.79 -5.79 -21.58
N GLU A 12 -11.27 -6.91 -21.08
CA GLU A 12 -9.87 -7.03 -20.68
C GLU A 12 -8.94 -6.77 -21.87
N GLY A 13 -7.89 -5.97 -21.65
CA GLY A 13 -6.91 -5.61 -22.68
C GLY A 13 -7.38 -4.53 -23.69
N GLU A 14 -8.66 -4.17 -23.68
CA GLU A 14 -9.22 -3.09 -24.50
C GLU A 14 -9.45 -1.81 -23.69
N ASN A 15 -10.33 -1.89 -22.69
CA ASN A 15 -10.71 -0.75 -21.83
C ASN A 15 -10.73 -1.11 -20.33
N LEU A 16 -10.33 -2.34 -19.99
CA LEU A 16 -10.10 -2.84 -18.64
C LEU A 16 -8.70 -3.44 -18.55
N PHE A 17 -7.89 -2.94 -17.62
CA PHE A 17 -6.49 -3.35 -17.48
C PHE A 17 -6.16 -3.67 -16.03
N GLY A 18 -5.36 -4.71 -15.83
CA GLY A 18 -4.74 -5.02 -14.55
C GLY A 18 -3.39 -4.33 -14.40
N ALA A 19 -3.07 -3.88 -13.18
CA ALA A 19 -1.77 -3.35 -12.82
C ALA A 19 -1.19 -4.16 -11.64
N PRO A 20 -0.75 -5.41 -11.87
CA PRO A 20 -0.16 -6.24 -10.82
C PRO A 20 1.19 -5.65 -10.38
N TYR A 21 1.54 -5.91 -9.13
CA TYR A 21 2.81 -5.49 -8.54
C TYR A 21 3.24 -6.47 -7.46
N ASP A 22 4.53 -6.42 -7.11
CA ASP A 22 5.06 -7.22 -6.01
C ASP A 22 4.55 -6.68 -4.67
N SER A 23 3.62 -7.43 -4.05
CA SER A 23 2.94 -7.02 -2.84
C SER A 23 3.81 -7.01 -1.59
N ARG A 24 5.08 -7.42 -1.68
CA ARG A 24 6.08 -7.41 -0.59
C ARG A 24 6.74 -6.04 -0.41
N TYR A 25 6.69 -5.18 -1.43
CA TYR A 25 7.33 -3.87 -1.43
C TYR A 25 6.30 -2.72 -1.35
N VAL A 26 6.76 -1.59 -0.83
CA VAL A 26 6.04 -0.32 -0.75
C VAL A 26 6.94 0.83 -1.18
N ALA A 27 6.36 2.02 -1.29
CA ALA A 27 7.13 3.24 -1.45
C ALA A 27 8.07 3.42 -0.25
N ALA A 28 9.35 3.71 -0.50
CA ALA A 28 10.27 4.10 0.55
C ALA A 28 9.98 5.54 1.05
N PRO A 29 10.41 5.89 2.27
CA PRO A 29 10.42 7.26 2.75
C PRO A 29 11.07 8.23 1.75
N PRO A 30 10.70 9.53 1.75
CA PRO A 30 11.34 10.53 0.92
C PRO A 30 12.86 10.54 1.09
N GLY A 31 13.61 10.54 -0.03
CA GLY A 31 15.07 10.51 -0.03
C GLY A 31 15.71 9.12 -0.06
N MET A 32 14.92 8.05 0.11
CA MET A 32 15.39 6.67 -0.01
C MET A 32 14.96 6.04 -1.34
N SER A 33 15.73 5.05 -1.81
CA SER A 33 15.41 4.32 -3.03
C SER A 33 14.49 3.13 -2.75
N ALA A 34 13.53 2.91 -3.64
CA ALA A 34 12.67 1.72 -3.64
C ALA A 34 12.52 1.22 -5.07
N MET A 35 13.45 0.37 -5.53
CA MET A 35 13.50 -0.07 -6.93
C MET A 35 12.20 -0.74 -7.39
N ALA A 36 11.63 -1.64 -6.58
CA ALA A 36 10.39 -2.33 -6.91
C ALA A 36 9.20 -1.36 -7.07
N PHE A 37 9.11 -0.35 -6.18
CA PHE A 37 8.09 0.68 -6.27
C PHE A 37 8.31 1.60 -7.48
N ALA A 38 9.56 1.98 -7.76
CA ALA A 38 9.91 2.78 -8.93
C ALA A 38 9.57 2.06 -10.25
N ALA A 39 9.86 0.76 -10.33
CA ALA A 39 9.48 -0.06 -11.49
C ALA A 39 7.96 -0.12 -11.66
N PHE A 40 7.22 -0.45 -10.59
CA PHE A 40 5.76 -0.48 -10.61
C PHE A 40 5.16 0.87 -11.05
N THR A 41 5.64 1.98 -10.51
CA THR A 41 5.10 3.31 -10.85
C THR A 41 5.41 3.71 -12.29
N ALA A 42 6.57 3.32 -12.83
CA ALA A 42 6.89 3.51 -14.24
C ALA A 42 5.95 2.69 -15.14
N ASP A 43 5.68 1.44 -14.80
CA ASP A 43 4.77 0.58 -15.57
C ASP A 43 3.31 1.05 -15.47
N LEU A 44 2.86 1.43 -14.27
CA LEU A 44 1.53 2.00 -14.06
C LEU A 44 1.36 3.28 -14.88
N ARG A 45 2.38 4.15 -14.93
CA ARG A 45 2.35 5.36 -15.76
C ARG A 45 2.16 5.02 -17.24
N ARG A 46 2.96 4.10 -17.78
CA ARG A 46 2.82 3.67 -19.18
C ARG A 46 1.45 3.06 -19.46
N LEU A 47 0.92 2.27 -18.53
CA LEU A 47 -0.40 1.66 -18.65
C LEU A 47 -1.52 2.71 -18.67
N VAL A 48 -1.42 3.70 -17.79
CA VAL A 48 -2.37 4.82 -17.69
C VAL A 48 -2.35 5.66 -18.98
N GLU A 49 -1.16 5.96 -19.50
CA GLU A 49 -0.99 6.63 -20.80
C GLU A 49 -1.55 5.80 -21.96
N HIS A 50 -1.25 4.49 -22.00
CA HIS A 50 -1.73 3.57 -23.03
C HIS A 50 -3.26 3.44 -23.03
N ALA A 51 -3.86 3.22 -21.86
CA ALA A 51 -5.30 3.08 -21.70
C ALA A 51 -6.05 4.37 -22.09
N SER A 52 -5.50 5.53 -21.73
CA SER A 52 -6.05 6.82 -22.14
C SER A 52 -5.97 7.00 -23.67
N TRP A 53 -4.81 6.72 -24.26
CA TRP A 53 -4.61 6.82 -25.71
C TRP A 53 -5.56 5.91 -26.49
N LYS A 54 -5.68 4.62 -26.08
CA LYS A 54 -6.64 3.68 -26.69
C LYS A 54 -8.10 4.12 -26.58
N ASN A 55 -8.43 4.96 -25.60
CA ASN A 55 -9.78 5.47 -25.37
C ASN A 55 -9.97 6.92 -25.87
N GLY A 56 -9.26 7.31 -26.93
CA GLY A 56 -9.40 8.64 -27.55
C GLY A 56 -8.91 9.79 -26.68
N GLY A 57 -7.91 9.54 -25.83
CA GLY A 57 -7.34 10.53 -24.92
C GLY A 57 -8.19 10.83 -23.68
N LYS A 58 -9.23 10.03 -23.42
CA LYS A 58 -10.07 10.18 -22.21
C LYS A 58 -9.29 9.79 -20.95
N PRO A 59 -9.59 10.41 -19.79
CA PRO A 59 -9.04 9.96 -18.51
C PRO A 59 -9.41 8.51 -18.19
N VAL A 60 -8.51 7.83 -17.51
CA VAL A 60 -8.75 6.54 -16.86
C VAL A 60 -9.37 6.71 -15.47
N ILE A 61 -9.94 5.63 -14.95
CA ILE A 61 -10.37 5.50 -13.56
C ILE A 61 -9.50 4.42 -12.92
N LEU A 62 -8.83 4.75 -11.82
CA LEU A 62 -8.07 3.77 -11.04
C LEU A 62 -9.01 3.17 -10.00
N VAL A 63 -9.25 1.86 -10.09
CA VAL A 63 -9.99 1.11 -9.07
C VAL A 63 -9.01 0.23 -8.33
N THR A 64 -8.98 0.37 -7.01
CA THR A 64 -8.00 -0.29 -6.15
C THR A 64 -8.70 -1.02 -5.02
N HIS A 65 -8.05 -2.06 -4.49
CA HIS A 65 -8.51 -2.81 -3.34
C HIS A 65 -7.42 -2.85 -2.27
N SER A 66 -7.82 -2.69 -1.00
CA SER A 66 -6.94 -2.79 0.16
C SER A 66 -5.69 -1.91 -0.02
N LYS A 67 -4.48 -2.48 0.10
CA LYS A 67 -3.21 -1.76 -0.04
C LYS A 67 -2.99 -1.13 -1.41
N GLY A 68 -3.64 -1.63 -2.46
CA GLY A 68 -3.54 -1.03 -3.80
C GLY A 68 -3.94 0.45 -3.81
N GLY A 69 -4.84 0.86 -2.90
CA GLY A 69 -5.23 2.26 -2.76
C GLY A 69 -4.08 3.16 -2.28
N LEU A 70 -3.29 2.70 -1.30
CA LEU A 70 -2.11 3.43 -0.83
C LEU A 70 -1.04 3.51 -1.92
N MET A 71 -0.83 2.41 -2.65
CA MET A 71 0.14 2.37 -3.76
C MET A 71 -0.24 3.36 -4.88
N ALA A 72 -1.53 3.42 -5.24
CA ALA A 72 -2.04 4.37 -6.22
C ALA A 72 -1.99 5.81 -5.70
N ALA A 73 -2.28 6.04 -4.42
CA ALA A 73 -2.17 7.36 -3.80
C ALA A 73 -0.72 7.87 -3.79
N GLU A 74 0.25 7.03 -3.44
CA GLU A 74 1.68 7.35 -3.50
C GLU A 74 2.12 7.63 -4.94
N PHE A 75 1.70 6.82 -5.90
CA PHE A 75 1.94 7.05 -7.32
C PHE A 75 1.43 8.42 -7.77
N LEU A 76 0.19 8.76 -7.44
CA LEU A 76 -0.41 10.03 -7.81
C LEU A 76 0.28 11.20 -7.11
N THR A 77 0.63 11.07 -5.83
CA THR A 77 1.30 12.11 -5.04
C THR A 77 2.69 12.43 -5.60
N ARG A 78 3.48 11.39 -5.92
CA ARG A 78 4.86 11.53 -6.43
C ARG A 78 4.95 11.86 -7.92
N SER A 79 3.86 11.75 -8.67
CA SER A 79 3.83 12.09 -10.09
C SER A 79 3.96 13.60 -10.31
N ALA A 80 4.78 14.02 -11.28
CA ALA A 80 5.01 15.45 -11.55
C ALA A 80 3.71 16.18 -11.96
N THR A 81 3.48 17.38 -11.42
CA THR A 81 2.30 18.21 -11.73
C THR A 81 2.06 18.43 -13.23
N PRO A 82 3.09 18.68 -14.07
CA PRO A 82 2.89 18.80 -15.52
C PRO A 82 2.34 17.53 -16.15
N TRP A 83 2.74 16.34 -15.68
CA TRP A 83 2.20 15.08 -16.19
C TRP A 83 0.73 14.92 -15.81
N ARG A 84 0.38 15.21 -14.54
CA ARG A 84 -1.01 15.16 -14.06
C ARG A 84 -1.95 16.19 -14.72
N ARG A 85 -1.41 17.33 -15.18
CA ARG A 85 -2.19 18.43 -15.78
C ARG A 85 -2.27 18.37 -17.30
N ARG A 86 -1.19 17.97 -17.97
CA ARG A 86 -1.11 17.93 -19.44
C ARG A 86 -1.87 16.73 -20.01
N PHE A 87 -1.96 15.67 -19.21
CA PHE A 87 -2.80 14.54 -19.50
C PHE A 87 -3.83 14.46 -18.36
N VAL A 88 -5.10 14.71 -18.67
CA VAL A 88 -6.24 14.45 -17.78
C VAL A 88 -6.33 12.93 -17.65
N VAL A 89 -5.41 12.24 -16.94
CA VAL A 89 -5.31 10.76 -17.07
C VAL A 89 -6.01 10.01 -15.97
N VAL A 90 -6.23 10.60 -14.80
CA VAL A 90 -6.98 9.91 -13.74
C VAL A 90 -8.16 10.77 -13.35
N LYS A 91 -9.36 10.39 -13.81
CA LYS A 91 -10.61 11.08 -13.46
C LYS A 91 -10.94 10.85 -12.00
N HIS A 92 -10.81 9.61 -11.56
CA HIS A 92 -11.17 9.15 -10.23
C HIS A 92 -10.18 8.09 -9.75
N LEU A 93 -9.86 8.15 -8.46
CA LEU A 93 -9.26 7.06 -7.71
C LEU A 93 -10.35 6.50 -6.79
N VAL A 94 -10.76 5.26 -7.05
CA VAL A 94 -11.73 4.52 -6.22
C VAL A 94 -10.94 3.55 -5.33
N MET A 95 -10.93 3.82 -4.03
CA MET A 95 -10.22 3.04 -3.02
C MET A 95 -11.20 2.16 -2.25
N VAL A 96 -11.24 0.87 -2.58
CA VAL A 96 -12.12 -0.09 -1.92
C VAL A 96 -11.37 -0.72 -0.74
N SER A 97 -11.92 -0.59 0.46
CA SER A 97 -11.37 -1.20 1.69
C SER A 97 -9.94 -0.77 2.04
N THR A 98 -9.57 0.49 1.76
CA THR A 98 -8.25 1.03 2.10
C THR A 98 -8.30 1.82 3.42
N GLY A 99 -7.58 1.35 4.45
CA GLY A 99 -7.37 2.11 5.68
C GLY A 99 -6.25 3.14 5.50
N ALA A 100 -6.58 4.39 5.18
CA ALA A 100 -5.61 5.45 4.93
C ALA A 100 -4.69 5.78 6.14
N GLY A 101 -5.13 5.44 7.35
CA GLY A 101 -4.36 5.58 8.60
C GLY A 101 -3.71 4.30 9.10
N GLY A 102 -3.66 3.23 8.30
CA GLY A 102 -3.23 1.90 8.76
C GLY A 102 -4.36 1.06 9.36
N ILE A 103 -4.02 -0.16 9.77
CA ILE A 103 -4.96 -1.16 10.29
C ILE A 103 -4.38 -1.84 11.54
N VAL A 104 -5.17 -1.98 12.60
CA VAL A 104 -4.72 -2.57 13.88
C VAL A 104 -4.29 -4.03 13.72
N VAL A 105 -4.89 -4.77 12.78
CA VAL A 105 -4.53 -6.18 12.51
C VAL A 105 -3.06 -6.35 12.11
N ALA A 106 -2.40 -5.34 11.54
CA ALA A 106 -0.97 -5.40 11.24
C ALA A 106 -0.12 -5.60 12.51
N MET A 107 -0.49 -4.96 13.62
CA MET A 107 0.17 -5.15 14.91
C MET A 107 -0.04 -6.59 15.42
N GLN A 108 -1.26 -7.12 15.32
CA GLN A 108 -1.53 -8.51 15.70
C GLN A 108 -0.68 -9.50 14.88
N SER A 109 -0.57 -9.30 13.56
CA SER A 109 0.24 -10.15 12.68
C SER A 109 1.74 -10.10 13.05
N LEU A 110 2.26 -8.92 13.37
CA LEU A 110 3.65 -8.76 13.82
C LEU A 110 3.93 -9.45 15.16
N ALA A 111 2.98 -9.36 16.11
CA ALA A 111 3.10 -10.06 17.39
C ALA A 111 3.03 -11.59 17.22
N ALA A 112 2.08 -12.09 16.42
CA ALA A 112 1.93 -13.52 16.18
C ALA A 112 3.13 -14.11 15.42
N SER A 113 3.68 -13.38 14.45
CA SER A 113 4.84 -13.81 13.66
C SER A 113 6.14 -13.89 14.45
N ALA A 114 6.26 -13.22 15.59
CA ALA A 114 7.45 -13.27 16.44
C ALA A 114 7.78 -14.70 16.90
N TYR A 115 6.73 -15.50 17.13
CA TYR A 115 6.80 -16.88 17.60
C TYR A 115 6.58 -17.90 16.48
N ALA A 116 6.46 -17.45 15.23
CA ALA A 116 6.22 -18.34 14.11
C ALA A 116 7.46 -19.20 13.80
N PRO A 117 7.28 -20.47 13.38
CA PRO A 117 8.39 -21.36 13.04
C PRO A 117 9.30 -20.77 11.97
N PRO A 118 10.62 -21.07 12.02
CA PRO A 118 11.53 -20.76 10.91
C PRO A 118 10.99 -21.29 9.58
N GLY A 119 11.11 -20.49 8.51
CA GLY A 119 10.64 -20.84 7.17
C GLY A 119 9.12 -20.72 6.94
N SER A 120 8.33 -20.40 7.97
CA SER A 120 6.90 -20.15 7.80
C SER A 120 6.64 -18.82 7.08
N LEU A 121 5.52 -18.74 6.36
CA LEU A 121 5.06 -17.50 5.72
C LEU A 121 4.91 -16.37 6.73
N ALA A 122 4.31 -16.64 7.89
CA ALA A 122 4.16 -15.66 8.96
C ALA A 122 5.50 -15.06 9.40
N ARG A 123 6.57 -15.86 9.46
CA ARG A 123 7.91 -15.36 9.77
C ARG A 123 8.51 -14.57 8.60
N ALA A 124 8.29 -15.00 7.36
CA ALA A 124 8.76 -14.29 6.17
C ALA A 124 8.10 -12.91 6.01
N GLU A 125 6.81 -12.77 6.36
CA GLU A 125 6.06 -11.51 6.26
C GLU A 125 6.67 -10.37 7.09
N ARG A 126 7.42 -10.70 8.15
CA ARG A 126 8.18 -9.71 8.94
C ARG A 126 9.25 -8.97 8.14
N SER A 127 9.68 -9.52 7.00
CA SER A 127 10.61 -8.87 6.08
C SER A 127 9.92 -8.00 5.02
N TYR A 128 8.59 -8.07 4.92
CA TYR A 128 7.86 -7.33 3.89
C TYR A 128 7.60 -5.92 4.39
N GLY A 129 8.15 -4.93 3.69
CA GLY A 129 7.95 -3.50 4.00
C GLY A 129 6.47 -3.11 4.14
N THR A 130 5.59 -3.92 3.58
CA THR A 130 4.17 -3.64 3.54
C THR A 130 3.40 -3.92 4.82
N VAL A 131 3.93 -4.79 5.68
CA VAL A 131 3.35 -4.97 7.02
C VAL A 131 3.57 -3.71 7.84
N PHE A 132 4.73 -3.06 7.66
CA PHE A 132 5.06 -1.80 8.33
C PHE A 132 4.29 -0.61 7.78
N ALA A 133 4.11 -0.52 6.46
CA ALA A 133 3.29 0.52 5.85
C ALA A 133 1.81 0.46 6.27
N ALA A 134 1.36 -0.68 6.80
CA ALA A 134 0.01 -0.87 7.31
C ALA A 134 -0.13 -0.53 8.80
N LEU A 135 0.95 -0.16 9.49
CA LEU A 135 0.91 0.17 10.91
C LEU A 135 0.01 1.40 11.18
N PRO A 136 -0.72 1.40 12.31
CA PRO A 136 -1.59 2.50 12.70
C PRO A 136 -0.86 3.85 12.81
N SER A 137 -1.43 4.89 12.18
CA SER A 137 -0.97 6.26 12.26
C SER A 137 -1.54 6.97 13.50
N PRO A 138 -0.72 7.70 14.27
CA PRO A 138 -1.20 8.55 15.36
C PRO A 138 -2.25 9.57 14.96
N ASN A 139 -2.21 10.05 13.71
CA ASN A 139 -3.18 11.03 13.20
C ASN A 139 -4.61 10.47 13.10
N VAL A 140 -4.76 9.14 13.09
CA VAL A 140 -6.07 8.47 13.00
C VAL A 140 -6.43 7.76 14.30
N PHE A 141 -5.46 7.10 14.94
CA PHE A 141 -5.71 6.27 16.12
C PHE A 141 -5.39 6.98 17.45
N GLY A 142 -4.69 8.14 17.41
CA GLY A 142 -4.33 8.92 18.59
C GLY A 142 -3.64 8.09 19.68
N GLY A 143 -3.96 8.41 20.93
CA GLY A 143 -3.48 7.69 22.11
C GLY A 143 -4.30 6.46 22.51
N ALA A 144 -5.22 5.98 21.67
CA ALA A 144 -6.02 4.80 22.00
C ALA A 144 -5.11 3.56 22.19
N PRO A 145 -5.37 2.71 23.20
CA PRO A 145 -4.60 1.48 23.37
C PRO A 145 -4.98 0.50 22.26
N LEU A 146 -4.03 0.20 21.37
CA LEU A 146 -4.20 -0.70 20.23
C LEU A 146 -3.76 -2.13 20.53
N VAL A 147 -2.74 -2.29 21.37
CA VAL A 147 -2.33 -3.59 21.92
C VAL A 147 -2.32 -3.49 23.43
N VAL A 148 -3.11 -4.33 24.09
CA VAL A 148 -3.22 -4.39 25.55
C VAL A 148 -2.54 -5.65 26.05
N THR A 149 -1.60 -5.51 26.98
CA THR A 149 -0.91 -6.65 27.61
C THR A 149 -0.99 -6.53 29.13
N ARG A 150 -0.53 -7.56 29.85
CA ARG A 150 -0.45 -7.51 31.32
C ARG A 150 0.54 -6.47 31.85
N ARG A 151 1.55 -6.08 31.05
CA ARG A 151 2.67 -5.23 31.50
C ARG A 151 2.57 -3.80 30.98
N ARG A 152 2.12 -3.62 29.75
CA ARG A 152 2.06 -2.32 29.05
C ARG A 152 1.00 -2.35 27.96
N ASN A 153 0.41 -1.19 27.69
CA ASN A 153 -0.42 -0.96 26.51
C ASN A 153 0.38 -0.16 25.47
N TYR A 154 0.16 -0.45 24.20
CA TYR A 154 0.79 0.23 23.08
C TYR A 154 -0.28 0.96 22.26
N SER A 155 -0.07 2.25 22.03
CA SER A 155 -0.85 3.08 21.13
C SER A 155 -0.15 3.22 19.78
N ALA A 156 -0.73 3.99 18.85
CA ALA A 156 -0.07 4.34 17.60
C ALA A 156 1.19 5.21 17.80
N HIS A 157 1.36 5.84 18.97
CA HIS A 157 2.59 6.56 19.30
C HIS A 157 3.73 5.63 19.74
N ASP A 158 3.40 4.41 20.18
CA ASP A 158 4.35 3.45 20.76
C ASP A 158 4.82 2.39 19.74
N ILE A 159 4.73 2.68 18.43
CA ILE A 159 5.10 1.72 17.38
C ILE A 159 6.57 1.25 17.50
N PRO A 160 7.56 2.14 17.73
CA PRO A 160 8.95 1.70 17.92
C PRO A 160 9.10 0.72 19.10
N GLU A 161 8.48 1.03 20.25
CA GLU A 161 8.53 0.19 21.45
C GLU A 161 7.77 -1.11 21.26
N PHE A 162 6.67 -1.09 20.51
CA PHE A 162 5.93 -2.28 20.13
C PHE A 162 6.79 -3.20 19.25
N LEU A 163 7.46 -2.66 18.23
CA LEU A 163 8.36 -3.42 17.35
C LEU A 163 9.49 -4.08 18.13
N ALA A 164 10.13 -3.35 19.05
CA ALA A 164 11.13 -3.90 19.94
C ALA A 164 10.57 -5.04 20.81
N ALA A 165 9.35 -4.88 21.36
CA ALA A 165 8.70 -5.90 22.18
C ALA A 165 8.35 -7.18 21.41
N VAL A 166 8.11 -7.10 20.11
CA VAL A 166 7.86 -8.26 19.24
C VAL A 166 9.12 -8.78 18.54
N GLY A 167 10.31 -8.37 19.01
CA GLY A 167 11.59 -8.97 18.65
C GLY A 167 12.28 -8.39 17.41
N PHE A 168 12.00 -7.14 17.04
CA PHE A 168 12.87 -6.39 16.13
C PHE A 168 14.03 -5.76 16.90
N SER A 169 15.20 -5.72 16.29
CA SER A 169 16.40 -5.08 16.84
C SER A 169 16.31 -3.54 16.81
N GLY A 170 17.14 -2.87 17.60
CA GLY A 170 17.18 -1.40 17.63
C GLY A 170 17.55 -0.77 16.29
N GLU A 171 18.38 -1.46 15.48
CA GLU A 171 18.73 -1.01 14.12
C GLU A 171 17.54 -1.14 13.17
N GLU A 172 16.76 -2.23 13.25
CA GLU A 172 15.55 -2.42 12.44
C GLU A 172 14.44 -1.43 12.78
N VAL A 173 14.40 -0.94 14.03
CA VAL A 173 13.40 0.02 14.52
C VAL A 173 13.78 1.47 14.14
N ALA A 174 15.06 1.75 13.94
CA ALA A 174 15.58 3.10 13.66
C ALA A 174 15.57 3.49 12.17
N LEU A 175 15.31 2.53 11.27
CA LEU A 175 15.18 2.70 9.82
C LEU A 175 13.78 3.19 9.42
#